data_AF-A0ABC8S879-F1
#
_entry.id   AF-A0ABC8S879-F1
#
_cell.length_a   1.000
_cell.length_b   1.000
_cell.length_c   1.000
_cell.angle_alpha   90.00
_cell.angle_beta   90.00
_cell.angle_gamma   90.00
#
_symmetry.space_group_name_H-M   'P 1'
#
loop_
_entity.id
_entity.type
_entity.pdbx_description
1 polymer ?
#
loop_
_entity_poly.entity_id
_entity_poly.type
_entity_poly.pdbx_seq_one_letter_code
_entity_poly.pdbx_strand_id
1 'polypeptide(L)'
;MVMQNTALIGVENHPIHLHGFNFYVLAQGFGNFDPVNDPKKFNFDNPQKRNTIAVPIGGWAVIRFRANNPGVWLMHCHFDVHLPWGLATAFVVENGGTPSSTLPPPPLDLPHC
;
A
#
# COMPACT_ATOMS: atom_id res chain seq x y z
N MET A 1 6.66 2.27 4.08
CA MET A 1 6.45 0.82 3.92
C MET A 1 7.33 0.34 2.79
N VAL A 2 7.92 -0.84 2.94
CA VAL A 2 8.70 -1.53 1.89
C VAL A 2 7.92 -2.78 1.49
N MET A 3 7.71 -2.96 0.20
CA MET A 3 7.11 -4.17 -0.38
C MET A 3 8.21 -4.94 -1.09
N GLN A 4 8.42 -6.20 -0.69
CA GLN A 4 9.40 -7.10 -1.30
C GLN A 4 8.65 -8.17 -2.09
N ASN A 5 8.96 -8.27 -3.37
CA ASN A 5 8.53 -9.37 -4.20
C ASN A 5 9.44 -10.58 -3.97
N THR A 6 8.87 -11.78 -3.94
CA THR A 6 9.59 -13.02 -3.71
C THR A 6 9.59 -13.89 -4.96
N ALA A 7 10.51 -14.85 -5.05
CA ALA A 7 10.56 -15.82 -6.14
C ALA A 7 10.01 -17.19 -5.72
N LEU A 8 9.00 -17.22 -4.84
CA LEU A 8 8.55 -18.47 -4.20
C LEU A 8 7.94 -19.47 -5.20
N ILE A 9 7.02 -19.01 -6.06
CA ILE A 9 6.39 -19.82 -7.11
C ILE A 9 6.90 -19.37 -8.50
N GLY A 10 7.09 -18.07 -8.67
CA GLY A 10 7.63 -17.44 -9.87
C GLY A 10 8.03 -16.00 -9.57
N VAL A 11 8.71 -15.38 -10.52
CA VAL A 11 9.04 -13.95 -10.47
C VAL A 11 8.02 -13.19 -11.30
N GLU A 12 7.14 -12.44 -10.65
CA GLU A 12 6.00 -11.76 -11.29
C GLU A 12 5.90 -10.30 -10.85
N ASN A 13 5.34 -9.41 -11.68
CA ASN A 13 5.02 -8.06 -11.24
C ASN A 13 3.71 -8.05 -10.45
N HIS A 14 3.69 -7.43 -9.27
CA HIS A 14 2.45 -7.28 -8.50
C HIS A 14 2.02 -5.81 -8.42
N PRO A 15 0.91 -5.41 -9.08
CA PRO A 15 0.35 -4.08 -8.92
C PRO A 15 -0.35 -3.98 -7.56
N ILE A 16 0.28 -3.33 -6.59
CA ILE A 16 -0.27 -3.18 -5.24
C ILE A 16 -1.04 -1.86 -5.14
N HIS A 17 -2.33 -1.96 -4.80
CA HIS A 17 -3.26 -0.86 -4.61
C HIS A 17 -3.56 -0.65 -3.13
N LEU A 18 -3.72 0.61 -2.70
CA LEU A 18 -4.15 0.98 -1.35
C LEU A 18 -5.41 1.85 -1.42
N HIS A 19 -6.49 1.38 -0.80
CA HIS A 19 -7.74 2.11 -0.68
C HIS A 19 -7.57 3.31 0.28
N GLY A 20 -8.41 4.33 0.13
CA GLY A 20 -8.47 5.48 1.05
C GLY A 20 -7.27 6.44 0.99
N PHE A 21 -6.19 6.10 0.29
CA PHE A 21 -4.97 6.89 0.23
C PHE A 21 -4.36 6.94 -1.17
N ASN A 22 -3.77 8.10 -1.49
CA ASN A 22 -2.64 8.15 -2.39
C ASN A 22 -1.35 8.12 -1.55
N PHE A 23 -0.30 7.55 -2.10
CA PHE A 23 1.03 7.44 -1.50
C PHE A 23 2.10 8.02 -2.43
N TYR A 24 3.24 8.38 -1.84
CA TYR A 24 4.44 8.77 -2.56
C TYR A 24 5.33 7.57 -2.79
N VAL A 25 5.78 7.38 -4.03
CA VAL A 25 6.75 6.35 -4.41
C VAL A 25 8.15 6.92 -4.21
N LEU A 26 8.87 6.40 -3.23
CA LEU A 26 10.21 6.91 -2.91
C LEU A 26 11.28 6.26 -3.77
N ALA A 27 11.18 4.96 -4.00
CA ALA A 27 12.13 4.20 -4.81
C ALA A 27 11.56 2.84 -5.21
N GLN A 28 12.14 2.26 -6.25
CA GLN A 28 11.96 0.88 -6.67
C GLN A 28 13.33 0.30 -7.02
N GLY A 29 13.48 -1.01 -6.88
CA GLY A 29 14.71 -1.71 -7.23
C GLY A 29 14.46 -3.18 -7.54
N PHE A 30 15.49 -3.85 -8.01
CA PHE A 30 15.50 -5.30 -8.24
C PHE A 30 16.29 -6.00 -7.13
N GLY A 31 16.05 -7.30 -6.95
CA GLY A 31 16.65 -8.09 -5.89
C GLY A 31 16.00 -7.85 -4.53
N ASN A 32 16.76 -8.16 -3.47
CA ASN A 32 16.31 -7.97 -2.10
C ASN A 32 16.60 -6.54 -1.66
N PHE A 33 15.61 -5.90 -1.02
CA PHE A 33 15.78 -4.59 -0.40
C PHE A 33 16.87 -4.63 0.68
N ASP A 34 17.86 -3.75 0.55
CA ASP A 34 18.92 -3.55 1.54
C ASP A 34 18.55 -2.35 2.44
N PRO A 35 18.16 -2.57 3.71
CA PRO A 35 17.72 -1.51 4.61
C PRO A 35 18.85 -0.53 4.99
N VAL A 36 20.11 -0.84 4.72
CA VAL A 36 21.27 0.02 5.00
C VAL A 36 21.60 0.91 3.81
N ASN A 37 21.56 0.36 2.60
CA ASN A 37 22.04 1.07 1.39
C ASN A 37 20.92 1.65 0.52
N ASP A 38 19.79 0.97 0.38
CA ASP A 38 18.70 1.44 -0.50
C ASP A 38 17.98 2.71 -0.02
N PRO A 39 17.89 3.04 1.28
CA PRO A 39 17.33 4.33 1.70
C PRO A 39 18.03 5.56 1.09
N LYS A 40 19.30 5.43 0.69
CA LYS A 40 20.06 6.49 0.00
C LYS A 40 19.51 6.79 -1.40
N LYS A 41 18.71 5.88 -1.97
CA LYS A 41 18.07 6.01 -3.29
C LYS A 41 16.69 6.67 -3.21
N PHE A 42 16.18 6.95 -2.01
CA PHE A 42 14.82 7.47 -1.86
C PHE A 42 14.72 8.88 -2.40
N ASN A 43 13.78 9.10 -3.32
CA ASN A 43 13.43 10.43 -3.78
C ASN A 43 12.52 11.13 -2.76
N PHE A 44 13.07 12.12 -2.06
CA PHE A 44 12.31 13.01 -1.16
C PHE A 44 11.95 14.36 -1.80
N ASP A 45 12.40 14.60 -3.02
CA ASP A 45 12.12 15.82 -3.78
C ASP A 45 11.08 15.52 -4.88
N ASN A 46 9.86 16.00 -4.66
CA ASN A 46 8.72 15.80 -5.55
C ASN A 46 8.53 14.34 -6.07
N PRO A 47 8.45 13.33 -5.18
CA PRO A 47 8.22 11.94 -5.60
C PRO A 47 6.84 11.78 -6.25
N GLN A 48 6.73 10.79 -7.15
CA GLN A 48 5.46 10.48 -7.79
C GLN A 48 4.40 10.08 -6.76
N LYS A 49 3.21 10.67 -6.88
CA LYS A 49 2.05 10.36 -6.04
C LYS A 49 1.06 9.49 -6.82
N ARG A 50 0.74 8.29 -6.31
CA ARG A 50 -0.15 7.31 -6.95
C ARG A 50 -0.97 6.56 -5.88
N ASN A 51 -1.97 5.78 -6.29
CA ASN A 51 -2.71 4.85 -5.41
C ASN A 51 -2.40 3.37 -5.71
N THR A 52 -1.72 3.09 -6.83
CA THR A 52 -1.30 1.75 -7.23
C THR A 52 0.14 1.80 -7.73
N ILE A 53 0.94 0.81 -7.35
CA ILE A 53 2.34 0.67 -7.77
C ILE A 53 2.64 -0.76 -8.17
N ALA A 54 3.27 -0.91 -9.33
CA ALA A 54 3.83 -2.16 -9.80
C ALA A 54 5.11 -2.49 -8.99
N VAL A 55 5.04 -3.44 -8.06
CA VAL A 55 6.25 -3.95 -7.40
C VAL A 55 7.05 -4.76 -8.44
N PRO A 56 8.33 -4.40 -8.72
CA PRO A 56 9.09 -5.02 -9.81
C PRO A 56 9.24 -6.53 -9.64
N ILE A 57 9.37 -7.23 -10.77
CA ILE A 57 9.65 -8.67 -10.86
C ILE A 57 10.91 -9.00 -10.04
N GLY A 58 10.79 -9.83 -9.01
CA GLY A 58 11.90 -10.19 -8.11
C GLY A 58 12.58 -8.99 -7.44
N GLY A 59 11.85 -7.89 -7.25
CA GLY A 59 12.36 -6.63 -6.73
C GLY A 59 11.56 -6.07 -5.56
N TRP A 60 11.68 -4.77 -5.34
CA TRP A 60 11.05 -4.08 -4.23
C TRP A 60 10.56 -2.69 -4.60
N ALA A 61 9.63 -2.18 -3.82
CA ALA A 61 9.12 -0.83 -3.91
C ALA A 61 8.94 -0.21 -2.53
N VAL A 62 9.28 1.07 -2.39
CA VAL A 62 9.12 1.83 -1.14
C VAL A 62 8.10 2.93 -1.34
N ILE A 63 7.09 2.94 -0.49
CA ILE A 63 6.08 3.99 -0.45
C ILE A 63 6.01 4.67 0.92
N ARG A 64 5.59 5.93 0.94
CA ARG A 64 5.17 6.65 2.14
C ARG A 64 3.79 7.26 1.94
N PHE A 65 2.96 7.16 2.95
CA PHE A 65 1.69 7.86 3.04
C PHE A 65 1.49 8.32 4.48
N ARG A 66 0.62 9.32 4.65
CA ARG A 66 0.17 9.74 5.97
C ARG A 66 -1.16 9.06 6.24
N ALA A 67 -1.23 8.25 7.29
CA ALA A 67 -2.47 7.62 7.73
C ALA A 67 -3.36 8.64 8.46
N ASN A 68 -3.99 9.55 7.71
CA ASN A 68 -4.82 10.64 8.22
C ASN A 68 -6.28 10.57 7.73
N ASN A 69 -6.71 9.40 7.27
CA ASN A 69 -8.07 9.11 6.85
C ASN A 69 -8.58 7.94 7.71
N PRO A 70 -9.34 8.20 8.80
CA PRO A 70 -9.86 7.15 9.68
C PRO A 70 -10.76 6.18 8.92
N GLY A 71 -10.70 4.90 9.26
CA GLY A 71 -11.45 3.84 8.59
C GLY A 71 -10.70 2.52 8.49
N VAL A 72 -11.24 1.60 7.69
CA VAL A 72 -10.62 0.31 7.37
C VAL A 72 -10.32 0.26 5.88
N TRP A 73 -9.04 0.19 5.52
CA TRP A 73 -8.59 0.39 4.15
C TRP A 73 -7.86 -0.84 3.62
N LEU A 74 -8.45 -1.48 2.61
CA LEU A 74 -7.86 -2.63 1.95
C LEU A 74 -6.60 -2.22 1.16
N MET A 75 -5.55 -3.02 1.29
CA MET A 75 -4.37 -2.97 0.45
C MET A 75 -4.19 -4.35 -0.19
N HIS A 76 -4.06 -4.41 -1.51
CA HIS A 76 -4.05 -5.70 -2.19
C HIS A 76 -3.35 -5.66 -3.54
N CYS A 77 -3.00 -6.84 -4.06
CA CYS A 77 -2.68 -6.99 -5.47
C CYS A 77 -3.92 -6.74 -6.32
N HIS A 78 -3.77 -5.95 -7.37
CA HIS A 78 -4.84 -5.62 -8.31
C HIS A 78 -4.91 -6.62 -9.49
N PHE A 79 -4.23 -7.76 -9.39
CA PHE A 79 -4.56 -8.91 -10.22
C PHE A 79 -5.67 -9.71 -9.55
N ASP A 80 -6.78 -9.86 -10.29
CA ASP A 80 -8.02 -10.49 -9.82
C ASP A 80 -7.83 -11.93 -9.35
N VAL A 81 -6.78 -12.61 -9.80
CA VAL A 81 -6.44 -13.96 -9.34
C VAL A 81 -5.69 -13.96 -8.00
N HIS A 82 -4.88 -12.94 -7.71
CA HIS A 82 -4.08 -12.86 -6.49
C HIS A 82 -4.85 -12.34 -5.28
N LEU A 83 -5.83 -11.46 -5.49
CA LEU A 83 -6.70 -10.96 -4.43
C LEU A 83 -7.43 -12.12 -3.70
N PRO A 84 -8.18 -13.02 -4.36
CA PRO A 84 -8.87 -14.12 -3.70
C PRO A 84 -7.91 -15.19 -3.15
N TRP A 85 -6.68 -15.27 -3.65
CA TRP A 85 -5.63 -16.13 -3.04
C TRP A 85 -5.04 -15.55 -1.76
N GLY A 86 -5.39 -14.31 -1.42
CA GLY A 86 -5.03 -13.70 -0.14
C GLY A 86 -3.84 -12.74 -0.20
N LEU A 87 -3.42 -12.27 -1.39
CA LEU A 87 -2.40 -11.20 -1.48
C LEU A 87 -3.03 -9.84 -1.15
N ALA A 88 -3.48 -9.71 0.10
CA ALA A 88 -4.22 -8.59 0.63
C ALA A 88 -3.98 -8.42 2.14
N THR A 89 -4.19 -7.20 2.63
CA THR A 89 -4.22 -6.84 4.04
C THR A 89 -5.12 -5.61 4.23
N ALA A 90 -5.40 -5.20 5.46
CA ALA A 90 -6.15 -3.99 5.74
C ALA A 90 -5.43 -3.13 6.78
N PHE A 91 -5.45 -1.81 6.57
CA PHE A 91 -5.06 -0.83 7.58
C PHE A 91 -6.29 -0.35 8.33
N VAL A 92 -6.28 -0.49 9.65
CA VAL A 92 -7.22 0.20 10.52
C VAL A 92 -6.58 1.52 10.94
N VAL A 93 -7.18 2.62 10.53
CA VAL A 93 -6.74 3.97 10.90
C VAL A 93 -7.72 4.51 11.92
N GLU A 94 -7.23 4.71 13.14
CA GLU A 94 -8.04 5.16 14.27
C GLU A 94 -8.49 6.62 14.12
N ASN A 95 -9.51 6.99 14.90
CA ASN A 95 -9.96 8.36 14.99
C ASN A 95 -8.86 9.25 15.59
N GLY A 96 -8.76 10.48 15.10
CA GLY A 96 -7.95 11.53 15.68
C GLY A 96 -8.72 12.34 16.74
N GLY A 97 -8.15 13.48 17.11
CA GLY A 97 -8.69 14.34 18.18
C GLY A 97 -9.73 15.37 17.73
N THR A 98 -10.02 15.50 16.43
CA THR A 98 -11.00 16.47 15.90
C THR A 98 -12.17 15.77 15.23
N PRO A 99 -13.36 16.39 15.15
CA PRO A 99 -14.50 15.84 14.41
C PRO A 99 -14.19 15.52 12.94
N SER A 100 -13.33 16.32 12.29
CA SER A 100 -12.89 16.08 10.91
C SER A 100 -11.94 14.88 10.76
N SER A 101 -11.43 14.34 11.87
CA SER A 101 -10.58 13.16 11.94
C SER A 101 -11.28 11.99 12.64
N THR A 102 -12.62 12.00 12.67
CA THR A 102 -13.44 10.94 13.26
C THR A 102 -14.28 10.29 12.17
N LEU A 103 -14.24 8.96 12.09
CA LEU A 103 -15.09 8.20 11.17
C LEU A 103 -16.58 8.38 11.56
N PRO A 104 -17.47 8.75 10.63
CA PRO A 104 -18.89 8.84 10.91
C PRO A 104 -19.51 7.46 11.19
N PRO A 105 -20.71 7.40 11.82
CA PRO A 105 -21.43 6.15 11.98
C PRO A 105 -21.79 5.54 10.60
N PRO A 106 -22.01 4.21 10.53
CA PRO A 106 -22.39 3.56 9.29
C PRO A 106 -23.74 4.09 8.75
N PRO A 107 -23.94 4.12 7.42
CA PRO A 107 -25.23 4.42 6.82
C PRO A 107 -26.34 3.46 7.29
N LEU A 108 -27.59 3.96 7.32
CA LEU A 108 -28.75 3.17 7.78
C LEU A 108 -29.09 1.99 6.85
N ASP A 109 -28.66 2.04 5.60
CA ASP A 109 -28.88 1.05 4.56
C ASP A 109 -27.66 0.13 4.33
N LEU A 110 -26.70 0.12 5.26
CA LEU A 110 -25.55 -0.78 5.19
C LEU A 110 -26.04 -2.26 5.14
N PRO A 111 -25.65 -3.06 4.12
CA PRO A 111 -26.07 -4.44 4.03
C PRO A 111 -25.72 -5.25 5.28
N HIS A 112 -26.64 -6.12 5.70
CA HIS A 112 -26.41 -7.04 6.81
C HIS A 112 -25.53 -8.23 6.38
N CYS A 113 -24.71 -8.70 7.32
CA CYS A 113 -23.88 -9.90 7.16
C CYS A 113 -24.71 -11.18 7.23
#